data_AF-T0MM98-F1
#
_entry.id   AF-T0MM98-F1
#
_cell.length_a   1.000
_cell.length_b   1.000
_cell.length_c   1.000
_cell.angle_alpha   90.00
_cell.angle_beta   90.00
_cell.angle_gamma   90.00
#
_symmetry.space_group_name_H-M   'P 1'
#
loop_
_entity.id
_entity.type
_entity.pdbx_description
1 polymer ?
#
loop_
_entity_poly.entity_id
_entity_poly.type
_entity_poly.pdbx_seq_one_letter_code
_entity_poly.pdbx_strand_id
1 'polypeptide(L)' 'MHTEKAGIRASFLSTFGIIFLTLGVVGLLGLFNVQILYSFGTLISIVSIIAGVYFILSAHISRKNRVKRSARQS' A
#
# COMPACT_ATOMS: atom_id res chain seq x y z
N MET A 1 -16.11 -16.18 17.09
CA MET A 1 -15.73 -14.81 17.50
C MET A 1 -14.28 -14.48 17.04
N HIS A 2 -13.98 -14.59 15.73
CA HIS A 2 -12.58 -14.53 15.22
C HIS A 2 -12.42 -13.75 13.89
N THR A 3 -13.45 -13.02 13.45
CA THR A 3 -13.51 -12.36 12.13
C THR A 3 -13.22 -10.86 12.16
N GLU A 4 -13.34 -10.20 13.31
CA GLU A 4 -13.08 -8.75 13.46
C GLU A 4 -11.61 -8.39 13.27
N LYS A 5 -10.69 -9.12 13.92
CA LYS A 5 -9.25 -8.80 13.90
C LYS A 5 -8.64 -8.75 12.49
N ALA A 6 -9.14 -9.59 11.57
CA ALA A 6 -8.65 -9.64 10.20
C ALA A 6 -9.21 -8.52 9.31
N GLY A 7 -10.38 -7.95 9.63
CA GLY A 7 -10.92 -6.79 8.91
C GLY A 7 -10.17 -5.52 9.27
N ILE A 8 -9.91 -5.34 10.57
CA ILE A 8 -9.16 -4.19 11.10
C ILE A 8 -7.73 -4.19 10.56
N ARG A 9 -7.02 -5.34 10.58
CA ARG A 9 -5.67 -5.46 9.98
C ARG A 9 -5.65 -5.08 8.50
N ALA A 10 -6.60 -5.56 7.70
CA ALA A 10 -6.65 -5.23 6.27
C ALA A 10 -6.88 -3.72 6.04
N SER A 11 -7.71 -3.08 6.87
CA SER A 11 -7.93 -1.63 6.79
C SER A 11 -6.68 -0.85 7.18
N PHE A 12 -6.00 -1.22 8.26
CA PHE A 12 -4.73 -0.60 8.66
C PHE A 12 -3.65 -0.77 7.60
N LEU A 13 -3.47 -1.98 7.05
CA LEU A 13 -2.51 -2.23 5.96
C LEU A 13 -2.81 -1.36 4.74
N SER A 14 -4.08 -1.20 4.39
CA SER A 14 -4.49 -0.33 3.28
C SER A 14 -4.14 1.13 3.56
N THR A 15 -4.42 1.64 4.76
CA THR A 15 -4.11 3.03 5.13
C THR A 15 -2.61 3.28 5.12
N PHE A 16 -1.81 2.37 5.70
CA PHE A 16 -0.35 2.47 5.65
C PHE A 16 0.17 2.41 4.21
N GLY A 17 -0.38 1.53 3.37
CA GLY A 17 0.00 1.44 1.96
C GLY A 17 -0.25 2.74 1.20
N ILE A 18 -1.40 3.39 1.43
CA ILE A 18 -1.72 4.69 0.83
C ILE A 18 -0.73 5.77 1.31
N ILE A 19 -0.45 5.84 2.62
CA ILE A 19 0.49 6.83 3.18
C ILE A 19 1.88 6.67 2.55
N PHE A 20 2.40 5.44 2.52
CA PHE A 20 3.70 5.12 1.91
C PHE A 20 3.73 5.47 0.42
N LEU A 21 2.66 5.18 -0.30
CA LEU A 21 2.54 5.50 -1.71
C LEU A 21 2.57 7.02 -1.95
N THR A 22 1.77 7.79 -1.20
CA THR A 22 1.72 9.26 -1.32
C THR A 22 3.06 9.89 -0.99
N LEU A 23 3.71 9.48 0.10
CA LEU A 23 5.04 9.97 0.47
C LEU A 23 6.10 9.64 -0.59
N GLY A 24 6.09 8.42 -1.11
CA GLY A 24 7.03 8.00 -2.15
C GLY A 24 6.82 8.76 -3.46
N VAL A 25 5.57 8.96 -3.89
CA VAL A 25 5.25 9.73 -5.11
C VAL A 25 5.63 11.20 -4.96
N VAL A 26 5.30 11.82 -3.81
CA VAL A 26 5.67 13.22 -3.52
C VAL A 26 7.19 13.39 -3.46
N GLY A 27 7.90 12.46 -2.81
CA GLY A 27 9.36 12.46 -2.76
C GLY A 27 9.98 12.34 -4.16
N LEU A 28 9.45 11.45 -4.99
CA LEU A 28 9.91 11.28 -6.37
C LEU A 28 9.63 12.54 -7.22
N LEU A 29 8.45 13.14 -7.10
CA LEU A 29 8.09 14.40 -7.77
C LEU A 29 9.01 15.56 -7.36
N GLY A 30 9.32 15.66 -6.07
CA GLY A 30 10.28 16.64 -5.56
C GLY A 30 11.68 16.44 -6.15
N LEU A 31 12.14 15.20 -6.26
CA LEU A 31 13.46 14.88 -6.82
C LEU A 31 13.54 15.11 -8.33
N PHE A 32 12.45 14.84 -9.06
CA PHE A 32 12.33 15.20 -10.48
C PHE A 32 12.43 16.71 -10.69
N ASN A 33 11.84 17.51 -9.81
CA ASN A 33 11.91 18.97 -9.90
C ASN A 33 13.33 19.52 -9.69
N VAL A 34 14.17 18.83 -8.90
CA VAL A 34 15.54 19.25 -8.59
C VAL A 34 16.58 18.56 -9.51
N GLN A 35 16.15 17.73 -10.47
CA GLN A 35 17.01 16.94 -11.38
C GLN A 35 18.04 16.03 -10.67
N ILE A 36 17.86 15.73 -9.39
CA ILE A 36 18.76 14.85 -8.63
C ILE A 36 18.24 13.42 -8.71
N LEU A 37 18.37 12.81 -9.90
CA LEU A 37 17.88 11.45 -10.15
C LEU A 37 18.69 10.36 -9.42
N TYR A 38 19.94 10.65 -9.03
CA TYR A 38 20.88 9.72 -8.37
C TYR A 38 21.07 9.96 -6.86
N SER A 39 20.06 10.50 -6.17
CA SER A 39 20.13 10.67 -4.72
C SER A 39 19.60 9.45 -3.96
N PHE A 40 20.12 9.26 -2.74
CA PHE A 40 19.60 8.29 -1.77
C PHE A 40 18.09 8.50 -1.52
N GLY A 41 17.60 9.73 -1.64
CA GLY A 41 16.17 10.06 -1.57
C GLY A 41 15.31 9.41 -2.67
N THR A 42 15.87 9.22 -3.87
CA THR A 42 15.19 8.55 -4.99
C THR A 42 15.00 7.07 -4.68
N LEU A 43 16.04 6.43 -4.15
CA LEU A 43 16.00 5.05 -3.69
C LEU A 43 14.93 4.85 -2.60
N ILE A 44 14.91 5.72 -1.59
CA ILE A 44 13.89 5.68 -0.53
C ILE A 44 12.49 5.87 -1.12
N SER A 45 12.32 6.81 -2.05
CA SER A 45 11.03 7.08 -2.70
C SER A 45 10.53 5.87 -3.49
N ILE A 46 11.40 5.23 -4.28
CA ILE A 46 11.07 4.01 -5.04
C ILE A 46 10.69 2.87 -4.08
N VAL A 47 11.48 2.64 -3.03
CA VAL A 47 11.18 1.61 -2.03
C VAL A 47 9.84 1.88 -1.33
N SER A 48 9.55 3.15 -1.00
CA SER A 48 8.26 3.56 -0.44
C SER A 48 7.09 3.29 -1.38
N ILE A 49 7.25 3.60 -2.68
CA ILE A 49 6.22 3.31 -3.68
C ILE A 49 5.98 1.81 -3.79
N ILE A 50 7.04 1.00 -3.89
CA ILE A 50 6.95 -0.46 -3.97
C ILE A 50 6.25 -1.03 -2.72
N ALA A 51 6.65 -0.58 -1.53
CA ALA A 51 6.02 -0.97 -0.27
C ALA A 51 4.54 -0.57 -0.24
N GLY A 52 4.22 0.66 -0.65
CA GLY A 52 2.86 1.17 -0.73
C GLY A 52 1.96 0.33 -1.65
N VAL A 53 2.44 0.04 -2.86
CA VAL A 53 1.75 -0.83 -3.82
C VAL A 53 1.56 -2.23 -3.24
N TYR A 54 2.59 -2.81 -2.61
CA TYR A 54 2.50 -4.15 -2.02
C TYR A 54 1.44 -4.23 -0.91
N PHE A 55 1.38 -3.22 -0.04
CA PHE A 55 0.37 -3.12 1.01
C PHE A 55 -1.05 -2.98 0.44
N ILE A 56 -1.24 -2.14 -0.59
CA ILE A 56 -2.53 -1.98 -1.27
C ILE A 56 -2.95 -3.28 -1.96
N LEU A 57 -2.03 -3.95 -2.66
CA LEU A 57 -2.31 -5.22 -3.34
C LEU A 57 -2.69 -6.31 -2.35
N SER A 58 -1.95 -6.43 -1.24
CA SER A 58 -2.22 -7.37 -0.17
C SER A 58 -3.60 -7.12 0.47
N ALA A 59 -3.93 -5.86 0.74
CA ALA A 59 -5.26 -5.48 1.24
C ALA A 59 -6.38 -5.80 0.23
N HIS A 60 -6.13 -5.57 -1.06
CA HIS A 60 -7.10 -5.84 -2.13
C HIS A 60 -7.34 -7.35 -2.33
N ILE A 61 -6.29 -8.17 -2.32
CA ILE A 61 -6.40 -9.63 -2.37
C ILE A 61 -7.15 -10.16 -1.15
N SER A 62 -6.87 -9.63 0.03
CA SER A 62 -7.55 -10.00 1.28
C SER A 62 -9.04 -9.65 1.24
N ARG A 63 -9.41 -8.49 0.68
CA ARG A 63 -10.82 -8.13 0.38
C ARG A 63 -11.47 -9.08 -0.62
N LYS A 64 -10.82 -9.36 -1.75
CA LYS A 64 -11.35 -10.23 -2.81
C LYS A 64 -11.63 -11.65 -2.28
N ASN A 65 -10.73 -12.19 -1.46
CA ASN A 65 -10.90 -13.51 -0.85
C ASN A 65 -12.03 -13.55 0.19
N ARG A 66 -12.29 -12.44 0.91
CA ARG A 66 -13.45 -12.32 1.80
C ARG A 66 -14.77 -12.30 1.03
N VAL A 67 -14.86 -11.53 -0.06
CA VAL A 67 -16.06 -11.47 -0.91
C VAL A 67 -16.37 -12.84 -1.52
N LYS A 68 -15.35 -13.55 -2.01
CA LYS A 68 -15.53 -14.89 -2.60
C LYS A 68 -15.97 -15.96 -1.60
N ARG A 69 -15.59 -15.83 -0.32
CA ARG A 69 -16.09 -16.70 0.77
C ARG A 69 -17.55 -16.39 1.12
N SER A 70 -17.92 -15.11 1.16
CA SER A 70 -19.29 -14.69 1.44
C SER A 70 -20.27 -15.15 0.35
N ALA A 71 -19.86 -15.12 -0.92
CA ALA A 71 -20.68 -15.57 -2.05
C ALA A 71 -20.82 -17.10 -2.18
N ARG A 72 -20.02 -17.88 -1.45
CA ARG A 72 -20.10 -19.36 -1.43
C ARG A 72 -20.93 -19.90 -0.25
N GLN A 73 -21.30 -19.03 0.68
CA GLN A 73 -22.13 -19.35 1.84
C GLN A 73 -23.56 -18.79 1.75
N SER A 74 -23.89 -18.12 0.64
CA SER A 74 -25.25 -17.70 0.28
C SER A 74 -25.78 -18.61 -0.82
#